data_AF-A0A9N8J7R7-F1
#
_entry.id   AF-A0A9N8J7R7-F1
#
_cell.length_a   1.000
_cell.length_b   1.000
_cell.length_c   1.000
_cell.angle_alpha   90.00
_cell.angle_beta   90.00
_cell.angle_gamma   90.00
#
_symmetry.space_group_name_H-M   'P 1'
#
loop_
_entity.id
_entity.type
_entity.pdbx_description
1 polymer ?
#
loop_
_entity_poly.entity_id
_entity_poly.type
_entity_poly.pdbx_seq_one_letter_code
_entity_poly.pdbx_strand_id
1 'polypeptide(L)'
;MSFTKCCSPDVGFGSSLTLSNPITDPVDVPFRFRDLPKELRFMVYEYALSFDSIDKYCSDYLELLCVTSDTREPAPDVEKSCPSILLVSKDITEEALPILYKTPLNLSFGIFKAHLQDLIAPELLRKLRYINFSDAGTRHLNPPPHDCFGGICYAVTELATILRSGHSIKSFTMDYTSAYLSFHLRDCLDDEQKQCGIKSWAHNLIRALKELHSIEMVSLTVELSEDIKQEIVSCMKGPACGFLSLPLHIRQKIYGYAADVNDGASAFQLAIKQLALASITTILSPANIKLTHISNQDPTFKETTTPTIFLLNRQIEQEANEVIYSKPFVIKNLYPMVNSTFLKLDDFFTPYTFKKIQHLELHLTYHNHLSMLPTVANMLRRRRKNNLLKSLHLHFSEPRSKRLILAISEYYPDNTVYACMRYLNYLRGAVGKVTITGSMPECFTAPIIHNMGLKDLSEKAMPIKVRDVHEREVDVHAVQGTAFYRKQRGILIEPVEVMEID
;
A
#
# COMPACT_ATOMS: atom_id res chain seq x y z
N MET A 1 -52.80 30.93 -21.76
CA MET A 1 -54.21 30.80 -22.16
C MET A 1 -54.89 29.83 -21.21
N SER A 2 -56.12 30.14 -20.79
CA SER A 2 -56.93 29.43 -19.80
C SER A 2 -57.36 28.03 -20.29
N PHE A 3 -57.24 27.01 -19.43
CA PHE A 3 -57.90 25.73 -19.65
C PHE A 3 -59.30 25.75 -19.03
N THR A 4 -60.31 25.91 -19.89
CA THR A 4 -61.73 25.68 -19.58
C THR A 4 -62.18 24.33 -20.14
N LYS A 5 -62.89 23.58 -19.28
CA LYS A 5 -64.01 22.66 -19.56
C LYS A 5 -63.75 21.46 -20.50
N CYS A 6 -63.66 20.28 -19.89
CA CYS A 6 -64.07 19.03 -20.53
C CYS A 6 -65.59 18.83 -20.31
N CYS A 7 -66.31 18.65 -21.41
CA CYS A 7 -67.71 18.26 -21.48
C CYS A 7 -67.88 16.77 -21.18
N SER A 8 -68.95 16.41 -20.49
CA SER A 8 -69.54 15.05 -20.54
C SER A 8 -70.94 15.14 -21.16
N PRO A 9 -71.38 14.12 -21.92
CA PRO A 9 -72.63 14.19 -22.67
C PRO A 9 -73.83 13.84 -21.78
N ASP A 10 -74.92 14.59 -21.97
CA ASP A 10 -76.24 14.30 -21.43
C ASP A 10 -76.79 13.01 -22.03
N VAL A 11 -77.08 12.02 -21.17
CA VAL A 11 -77.98 10.92 -21.49
C VAL A 11 -79.00 10.84 -20.35
N GLY A 12 -80.21 11.33 -20.65
CA GLY A 12 -81.35 11.22 -19.76
C GLY A 12 -81.90 9.80 -19.73
N PHE A 13 -82.15 9.29 -18.52
CA PHE A 13 -83.15 8.26 -18.28
C PHE A 13 -83.84 8.54 -16.95
N GLY A 14 -85.15 8.79 -17.04
CA GLY A 14 -86.02 8.80 -15.87
C GLY A 14 -86.22 7.39 -15.34
N SER A 15 -86.02 7.22 -14.04
CA SER A 15 -86.81 6.30 -13.23
C SER A 15 -86.71 6.77 -11.78
N SER A 16 -87.88 7.07 -11.20
CA SER A 16 -88.03 7.46 -9.80
C SER A 16 -87.74 6.22 -8.94
N LEU A 17 -86.52 6.12 -8.43
CA LEU A 17 -86.22 5.32 -7.27
C LEU A 17 -86.40 6.22 -6.04
N THR A 18 -87.35 5.85 -5.20
CA THR A 18 -87.57 6.46 -3.89
C THR A 18 -86.26 6.47 -3.11
N LEU A 19 -85.66 7.66 -2.96
CA LEU A 19 -84.56 7.95 -2.05
C LEU A 19 -85.00 7.56 -0.64
N SER A 20 -84.60 6.37 -0.20
CA SER A 20 -84.40 6.10 1.22
C SER A 20 -83.46 7.18 1.77
N ASN A 21 -83.83 7.72 2.93
CA ASN A 21 -83.19 8.77 3.72
C ASN A 21 -81.75 9.15 3.30
N PRO A 22 -81.39 10.46 3.24
CA PRO A 22 -80.03 10.86 2.96
C PRO A 22 -79.11 10.16 3.97
N ILE A 23 -78.26 9.27 3.44
CA ILE A 23 -77.12 8.75 4.18
C ILE A 23 -76.34 10.00 4.54
N THR A 24 -76.37 10.38 5.81
CA THR A 24 -75.45 11.38 6.37
C THR A 24 -74.07 11.07 5.82
N ASP A 25 -73.45 12.05 5.14
CA ASP A 25 -72.08 11.92 4.67
C ASP A 25 -71.25 11.23 5.75
N PRO A 26 -70.56 10.11 5.44
CA PRO A 26 -69.75 9.47 6.44
C PRO A 26 -68.78 10.52 6.96
N VAL A 27 -68.81 10.71 8.29
CA VAL A 27 -67.83 11.47 9.06
C VAL A 27 -66.47 11.28 8.39
N ASP A 28 -65.75 12.36 8.07
CA ASP A 28 -64.40 12.33 7.50
C ASP A 28 -63.47 11.55 8.46
N VAL A 29 -63.51 10.22 8.37
CA VAL A 29 -62.59 9.34 9.06
C VAL A 29 -61.35 9.32 8.17
N PRO A 30 -60.22 9.90 8.60
CA PRO A 30 -59.02 9.91 7.81
C PRO A 30 -58.63 8.45 7.51
N PHE A 31 -58.59 8.13 6.23
CA PHE A 31 -58.20 6.82 5.75
C PHE A 31 -56.79 6.48 6.25
N ARG A 32 -56.66 5.44 7.07
CA ARG A 32 -55.37 5.01 7.58
C ARG A 32 -54.75 4.03 6.59
N PHE A 33 -53.66 4.44 5.95
CA PHE A 33 -52.93 3.59 5.01
C PHE A 33 -52.52 2.22 5.60
N ARG A 34 -52.30 2.15 6.92
CA ARG A 34 -52.02 0.90 7.65
C ARG A 34 -53.17 -0.10 7.68
N ASP A 35 -54.40 0.38 7.56
CA ASP A 35 -55.59 -0.46 7.63
C ASP A 35 -55.83 -1.20 6.31
N LEU A 36 -55.10 -0.84 5.24
CA LEU A 36 -55.06 -1.61 4.00
C LEU A 36 -54.47 -3.00 4.23
N PRO A 37 -54.97 -4.05 3.56
CA PRO A 37 -54.25 -5.29 3.39
C PRO A 37 -52.83 -5.08 2.87
N LYS A 38 -51.91 -5.96 3.29
CA LYS A 38 -50.49 -5.85 2.96
C LYS A 38 -50.26 -5.83 1.45
N GLU A 39 -51.04 -6.60 0.71
CA GLU A 39 -51.00 -6.71 -0.74
C GLU A 39 -51.29 -5.36 -1.41
N LEU A 40 -52.32 -4.65 -0.93
CA LEU A 40 -52.65 -3.32 -1.46
C LEU A 40 -51.59 -2.28 -1.10
N ARG A 41 -51.02 -2.34 0.11
CA ARG A 41 -49.89 -1.47 0.48
C ARG A 41 -48.68 -1.72 -0.42
N PHE A 42 -48.40 -2.98 -0.75
CA PHE A 42 -47.29 -3.36 -1.64
C PHE A 42 -47.49 -2.82 -3.05
N MET A 43 -48.70 -2.92 -3.60
CA MET A 43 -49.02 -2.29 -4.88
C MET A 43 -48.83 -0.78 -4.86
N VAL A 44 -49.20 -0.12 -3.76
CA VAL A 44 -48.96 1.33 -3.60
C VAL A 44 -47.46 1.62 -3.53
N TYR A 45 -46.67 0.82 -2.82
CA TYR A 45 -45.21 0.98 -2.77
C TYR A 45 -44.57 0.79 -4.15
N GLU A 46 -44.97 -0.23 -4.91
CA GLU A 46 -44.47 -0.48 -6.27
C GLU A 46 -44.78 0.69 -7.21
N TYR A 47 -45.93 1.33 -7.06
CA TYR A 47 -46.29 2.52 -7.84
C TYR A 47 -45.56 3.79 -7.37
N ALA A 48 -45.39 3.96 -6.05
CA ALA A 48 -44.83 5.18 -5.46
C ALA A 48 -43.29 5.21 -5.47
N LEU A 49 -42.63 4.07 -5.60
CA LEU A 49 -41.18 3.92 -5.51
C LEU A 49 -40.60 3.57 -6.88
N SER A 50 -40.15 4.59 -7.61
CA SER A 50 -39.52 4.43 -8.91
C SER A 50 -38.23 5.24 -9.03
N PHE A 51 -37.34 4.79 -9.91
CA PHE A 51 -36.15 5.51 -10.35
C PHE A 51 -36.33 6.19 -11.71
N ASP A 52 -37.53 6.14 -12.30
CA ASP A 52 -37.79 6.69 -13.65
C ASP A 52 -37.49 8.19 -13.75
N SER A 53 -37.57 8.93 -12.65
CA SER A 53 -37.19 10.35 -12.63
C SER A 53 -35.71 10.57 -12.93
N ILE A 54 -34.84 9.61 -12.60
CA ILE A 54 -33.40 9.67 -12.92
C ILE A 54 -33.19 9.47 -14.42
N ASP A 55 -33.83 8.47 -15.01
CA ASP A 55 -33.72 8.21 -16.45
C ASP A 55 -34.35 9.35 -17.27
N LYS A 56 -35.47 9.91 -16.78
CA LYS A 56 -36.09 11.12 -17.33
C LYS A 56 -35.16 12.32 -17.26
N TYR A 57 -34.48 12.55 -16.14
CA TYR A 57 -33.49 13.62 -16.03
C TYR A 57 -32.39 13.48 -17.09
N CYS A 58 -31.88 12.27 -17.30
CA CYS A 58 -30.89 12.03 -18.36
C CYS A 58 -31.47 12.27 -19.76
N SER A 59 -32.74 11.90 -20.01
CA SER A 59 -33.45 12.19 -21.26
C SER A 59 -33.60 13.71 -21.50
N ASP A 60 -34.09 14.44 -20.51
CA ASP A 60 -34.32 15.90 -20.60
C ASP A 60 -32.98 16.63 -20.83
N TYR A 61 -31.90 16.17 -20.20
CA TYR A 61 -30.57 16.75 -20.43
C TYR A 61 -30.00 16.42 -21.81
N LEU A 62 -30.23 15.20 -22.33
CA LEU A 62 -29.86 14.87 -23.71
C LEU A 62 -30.59 15.76 -24.72
N GLU A 63 -31.90 15.98 -24.52
CA GLU A 63 -32.69 16.85 -25.38
C GLU A 63 -32.14 18.28 -25.40
N LEU A 64 -31.77 18.81 -24.22
CA LEU A 64 -31.09 20.10 -24.11
C LEU A 64 -29.80 20.13 -24.94
N LEU A 65 -28.92 19.14 -24.76
CA LEU A 65 -27.65 19.03 -25.49
C LEU A 65 -27.85 18.92 -27.01
N CYS A 66 -28.95 18.31 -27.47
CA CYS A 66 -29.28 18.23 -28.88
C CYS A 66 -29.77 19.56 -29.47
N VAL A 67 -30.36 20.44 -28.66
CA VAL A 67 -30.92 21.73 -29.09
C VAL A 67 -29.90 22.88 -28.96
N THR A 68 -28.99 22.79 -27.99
CA THR A 68 -27.95 23.79 -27.76
C THR A 68 -26.72 23.54 -28.63
N SER A 69 -26.22 24.54 -29.35
CA SER A 69 -24.99 24.43 -30.16
C SER A 69 -23.72 24.39 -29.31
N ASP A 70 -23.80 24.66 -28.01
CA ASP A 70 -22.67 24.66 -27.09
C ASP A 70 -22.63 23.36 -26.27
N THR A 71 -21.74 22.45 -26.65
CA THR A 71 -21.50 21.19 -25.92
C THR A 71 -20.85 21.42 -24.55
N ARG A 72 -20.68 22.67 -24.10
CA ARG A 72 -20.06 23.04 -22.82
C ARG A 72 -21.05 23.35 -21.71
N GLU A 73 -22.36 23.31 -21.95
CA GLU A 73 -23.33 23.54 -20.88
C GLU A 73 -23.10 22.55 -19.71
N PRO A 74 -23.15 23.04 -18.45
CA PRO A 74 -23.08 22.18 -17.29
C PRO A 74 -24.37 21.35 -17.18
N ALA A 75 -24.28 20.21 -16.50
CA ALA A 75 -25.47 19.43 -16.19
C ALA A 75 -26.45 20.27 -15.36
N PRO A 76 -27.77 20.20 -15.60
CA PRO A 76 -28.76 20.90 -14.80
C PRO A 76 -28.64 20.55 -13.30
N ASP A 77 -28.96 21.50 -12.42
CA ASP A 77 -28.94 21.24 -10.99
C ASP A 77 -30.00 20.17 -10.62
N VAL A 78 -29.58 19.17 -9.84
CA VAL A 78 -30.43 18.06 -9.42
C VAL A 78 -30.88 18.27 -7.97
N GLU A 79 -32.18 18.46 -7.76
CA GLU A 79 -32.76 18.43 -6.42
C GLU A 79 -33.09 16.99 -6.02
N LYS A 80 -32.24 16.39 -5.16
CA LYS A 80 -32.50 15.07 -4.59
C LYS A 80 -33.71 15.12 -3.67
N SER A 81 -34.78 14.43 -4.04
CA SER A 81 -35.96 14.28 -3.19
C SER A 81 -36.12 12.84 -2.69
N CYS A 82 -36.56 12.70 -1.44
CA CYS A 82 -36.95 11.41 -0.89
C CYS A 82 -38.42 11.14 -1.29
N PRO A 83 -38.76 9.94 -1.81
CA PRO A 83 -40.15 9.60 -2.08
C PRO A 83 -41.03 9.83 -0.85
N SER A 84 -42.11 10.59 -1.02
CA SER A 84 -42.97 11.05 0.09
C SER A 84 -43.52 9.91 0.94
N ILE A 85 -43.77 8.74 0.35
CA ILE A 85 -44.22 7.53 1.05
C ILE A 85 -43.24 7.07 2.12
N LEU A 86 -41.93 7.28 1.92
CA LEU A 86 -40.88 6.92 2.89
C LEU A 86 -40.80 7.91 4.05
N LEU A 87 -41.44 9.08 3.93
CA LEU A 87 -41.47 10.13 4.96
C LEU A 87 -42.71 10.02 5.87
N VAL A 88 -43.67 9.14 5.54
CA VAL A 88 -44.96 9.07 6.26
C VAL A 88 -44.79 8.55 7.69
N SER A 89 -44.09 7.44 7.88
CA SER A 89 -43.81 6.88 9.21
C SER A 89 -42.70 5.84 9.14
N LYS A 90 -42.00 5.63 10.27
CA LYS A 90 -40.88 4.68 10.36
C LYS A 90 -41.27 3.26 9.88
N ASP A 91 -42.38 2.70 10.35
CA ASP A 91 -42.70 1.32 9.95
C ASP A 91 -43.24 1.23 8.51
N ILE A 92 -43.75 2.33 7.91
CA ILE A 92 -44.00 2.36 6.45
C ILE A 92 -42.66 2.34 5.71
N THR A 93 -41.69 3.13 6.14
CA THR A 93 -40.34 3.12 5.58
C THR A 93 -39.72 1.72 5.64
N GLU A 94 -39.78 1.06 6.79
CA GLU A 94 -39.22 -0.29 6.97
C GLU A 94 -39.93 -1.34 6.09
N GLU A 95 -41.25 -1.22 5.89
CA GLU A 95 -42.02 -2.10 5.01
C GLU A 95 -41.72 -1.85 3.52
N ALA A 96 -41.53 -0.58 3.14
CA ALA A 96 -41.35 -0.14 1.75
C ALA A 96 -39.92 -0.29 1.21
N LEU A 97 -38.89 -0.13 2.06
CA LEU A 97 -37.48 -0.18 1.64
C LEU A 97 -37.08 -1.47 0.91
N PRO A 98 -37.49 -2.68 1.35
CA PRO A 98 -37.21 -3.91 0.61
C PRO A 98 -37.77 -3.95 -0.81
N ILE A 99 -38.86 -3.21 -1.07
CA ILE A 99 -39.45 -3.07 -2.41
C ILE A 99 -38.60 -2.10 -3.23
N LEU A 100 -38.24 -0.93 -2.68
CA LEU A 100 -37.32 0.01 -3.34
C LEU A 100 -35.98 -0.65 -3.73
N TYR A 101 -35.41 -1.48 -2.87
CA TYR A 101 -34.16 -2.20 -3.16
C TYR A 101 -34.29 -3.23 -4.29
N LYS A 102 -35.52 -3.69 -4.59
CA LYS A 102 -35.82 -4.58 -5.71
C LYS A 102 -36.26 -3.81 -6.97
N THR A 103 -36.62 -2.53 -6.86
CA THR A 103 -36.90 -1.69 -8.03
C THR A 103 -35.61 -1.54 -8.85
N PRO A 104 -35.64 -1.83 -10.17
CA PRO A 104 -34.45 -1.70 -11.01
C PRO A 104 -34.10 -0.23 -11.24
N LEU A 105 -32.81 0.09 -11.15
CA LEU A 105 -32.28 1.36 -11.63
C LEU A 105 -31.95 1.19 -13.12
N ASN A 106 -32.71 1.86 -13.98
CA ASN A 106 -32.48 1.88 -15.42
C ASN A 106 -31.78 3.20 -15.80
N LEU A 107 -30.70 3.09 -16.56
CA LEU A 107 -29.95 4.22 -17.12
C LEU A 107 -29.86 4.01 -18.63
N SER A 108 -30.92 4.40 -19.34
CA SER A 108 -31.16 4.14 -20.76
C SER A 108 -30.50 5.16 -21.70
N PHE A 109 -30.10 6.30 -21.15
CA PHE A 109 -29.45 7.40 -21.86
C PHE A 109 -27.98 7.57 -21.45
N GLY A 110 -27.49 6.73 -20.53
CA GLY A 110 -26.25 6.97 -19.79
C GLY A 110 -26.39 8.10 -18.77
N ILE A 111 -25.28 8.41 -18.09
CA ILE A 111 -25.16 9.64 -17.31
C ILE A 111 -24.13 10.47 -18.06
N PHE A 112 -24.55 11.63 -18.56
CA PHE A 112 -23.67 12.57 -19.27
C PHE A 112 -22.63 13.16 -18.28
N LYS A 113 -22.31 14.44 -18.39
CA LYS A 113 -21.40 15.13 -17.46
C LYS A 113 -21.86 15.19 -15.98
N ALA A 114 -22.98 14.57 -15.62
CA ALA A 114 -23.44 14.50 -14.23
C ALA A 114 -22.73 13.37 -13.48
N HIS A 115 -22.54 13.52 -12.17
CA HIS A 115 -22.05 12.42 -11.36
C HIS A 115 -23.22 11.54 -10.90
N LEU A 116 -23.03 10.22 -10.90
CA LEU A 116 -24.03 9.27 -10.40
C LEU A 116 -24.42 9.56 -8.96
N GLN A 117 -23.46 10.00 -8.14
CA GLN A 117 -23.70 10.40 -6.76
C GLN A 117 -24.60 11.63 -6.62
N ASP A 118 -24.74 12.46 -7.67
CA ASP A 118 -25.63 13.63 -7.69
C ASP A 118 -27.07 13.24 -8.03
N LEU A 119 -27.26 12.10 -8.71
CA LEU A 119 -28.57 11.57 -9.06
C LEU A 119 -29.14 10.64 -7.99
N ILE A 120 -28.28 9.88 -7.32
CA ILE A 120 -28.70 8.89 -6.33
C ILE A 120 -27.68 8.78 -5.20
N ALA A 121 -28.18 8.67 -3.97
CA ALA A 121 -27.33 8.54 -2.79
C ALA A 121 -26.47 7.24 -2.87
N PRO A 122 -25.15 7.31 -2.61
CA PRO A 122 -24.27 6.14 -2.62
C PRO A 122 -24.74 5.00 -1.71
N GLU A 123 -25.32 5.32 -0.55
CA GLU A 123 -25.85 4.36 0.42
C GLU A 123 -27.07 3.60 -0.13
N LEU A 124 -27.88 4.25 -0.96
CA LEU A 124 -29.02 3.61 -1.62
C LEU A 124 -28.52 2.70 -2.74
N LEU A 125 -27.59 3.17 -3.57
CA LEU A 125 -26.97 2.39 -4.65
C LEU A 125 -26.40 1.06 -4.16
N ARG A 126 -25.68 1.05 -3.03
CA ARG A 126 -25.11 -0.17 -2.44
C ARG A 126 -26.18 -1.20 -2.05
N LYS A 127 -27.42 -0.78 -1.81
CA LYS A 127 -28.52 -1.65 -1.38
C LYS A 127 -29.41 -2.13 -2.53
N LEU A 128 -29.29 -1.53 -3.71
CA LEU A 128 -30.05 -1.97 -4.89
C LEU A 128 -29.64 -3.37 -5.33
N ARG A 129 -30.61 -4.10 -5.88
CA ARG A 129 -30.42 -5.47 -6.38
C ARG A 129 -30.28 -5.56 -7.89
N TYR A 130 -30.79 -4.58 -8.64
CA TYR A 130 -30.86 -4.63 -10.09
C TYR A 130 -30.42 -3.27 -10.67
N ILE A 131 -29.39 -3.29 -11.51
CA ILE A 131 -28.88 -2.11 -12.21
C ILE A 131 -28.73 -2.44 -13.69
N ASN A 132 -29.31 -1.60 -14.54
CA ASN A 132 -29.34 -1.77 -15.99
C ASN A 132 -28.81 -0.51 -16.68
N PHE A 133 -27.74 -0.66 -17.44
CA PHE A 133 -27.27 0.35 -18.40
C PHE A 133 -27.73 -0.05 -19.79
N SER A 134 -28.30 0.90 -20.54
CA SER A 134 -28.69 0.69 -21.92
C SER A 134 -28.39 1.91 -22.78
N ASP A 135 -28.24 1.71 -24.09
CA ASP A 135 -28.27 2.78 -25.09
C ASP A 135 -29.65 3.02 -25.69
N ALA A 136 -30.69 2.29 -25.25
CA ALA A 136 -32.04 2.32 -25.82
C ALA A 136 -32.60 3.74 -25.99
N GLY A 137 -32.32 4.62 -25.03
CA GLY A 137 -32.74 6.02 -25.06
C GLY A 137 -32.06 6.85 -26.15
N THR A 138 -30.91 6.42 -26.66
CA THR A 138 -30.10 7.15 -27.67
C THR A 138 -30.13 6.52 -29.05
N ARG A 139 -30.69 5.31 -29.20
CA ARG A 139 -30.69 4.54 -30.48
C ARG A 139 -31.35 5.26 -31.65
N HIS A 140 -32.27 6.18 -31.37
CA HIS A 140 -32.98 6.95 -32.40
C HIS A 140 -32.14 8.10 -32.98
N LEU A 141 -31.00 8.43 -32.36
CA LEU A 141 -30.08 9.48 -32.81
C LEU A 141 -29.08 8.90 -33.84
N ASN A 142 -28.93 9.55 -34.99
CA ASN A 142 -28.02 9.10 -36.05
C ASN A 142 -27.19 10.26 -36.64
N PRO A 143 -25.87 10.35 -36.35
CA PRO A 143 -25.13 9.52 -35.40
C PRO A 143 -25.49 9.86 -33.94
N PRO A 144 -25.37 8.91 -32.99
CA PRO A 144 -25.48 9.25 -31.58
C PRO A 144 -24.30 10.17 -31.17
N PRO A 145 -24.51 11.15 -30.28
CA PRO A 145 -23.42 11.97 -29.76
C PRO A 145 -22.30 11.09 -29.17
N HIS A 146 -21.04 11.36 -29.51
CA HIS A 146 -19.87 10.63 -28.97
C HIS A 146 -19.87 10.57 -27.44
N ASP A 147 -20.45 11.58 -26.79
CA ASP A 147 -20.54 11.71 -25.35
C ASP A 147 -21.48 10.68 -24.70
N CYS A 148 -22.37 10.02 -25.45
CA CYS A 148 -23.26 9.00 -24.89
C CYS A 148 -22.49 7.78 -24.38
N PHE A 149 -21.55 7.26 -25.19
CA PHE A 149 -20.70 6.14 -24.76
C PHE A 149 -19.72 6.56 -23.65
N GLY A 150 -19.14 7.76 -23.77
CA GLY A 150 -18.27 8.32 -22.72
C GLY A 150 -19.00 8.43 -21.39
N GLY A 151 -20.24 8.92 -21.41
CA GLY A 151 -21.11 9.04 -20.23
C GLY A 151 -21.42 7.70 -19.59
N ILE A 152 -21.75 6.66 -20.37
CA ILE A 152 -21.94 5.31 -19.84
C ILE A 152 -20.64 4.78 -19.22
N CYS A 153 -19.51 4.92 -19.90
CA CYS A 153 -18.21 4.50 -19.35
C CYS A 153 -17.90 5.21 -18.02
N TYR A 154 -18.20 6.50 -17.95
CA TYR A 154 -18.03 7.31 -16.76
C TYR A 154 -18.93 6.82 -15.62
N ALA A 155 -20.22 6.68 -15.88
CA ALA A 155 -21.21 6.19 -14.94
C ALA A 155 -20.86 4.82 -14.36
N VAL A 156 -20.43 3.88 -15.20
CA VAL A 156 -20.00 2.53 -14.75
C VAL A 156 -18.73 2.61 -13.91
N THR A 157 -17.79 3.50 -14.24
CA THR A 157 -16.57 3.71 -13.46
C THR A 157 -16.86 4.30 -12.07
N GLU A 158 -17.76 5.28 -12.00
CA GLU A 158 -18.22 5.82 -10.72
C GLU A 158 -18.99 4.78 -9.90
N LEU A 159 -19.87 4.02 -10.56
CA LEU A 159 -20.60 2.94 -9.93
C LEU A 159 -19.64 1.91 -9.32
N ALA A 160 -18.64 1.45 -10.06
CA ALA A 160 -17.63 0.52 -9.54
C ALA A 160 -16.92 1.09 -8.29
N THR A 161 -16.59 2.38 -8.31
CA THR A 161 -15.96 3.06 -7.16
C THR A 161 -16.87 3.08 -5.93
N ILE A 162 -18.16 3.39 -6.10
CA ILE A 162 -19.15 3.42 -5.01
C ILE A 162 -19.34 2.02 -4.40
N LEU A 163 -19.44 1.01 -5.26
CA LEU A 163 -19.78 -0.35 -4.91
C LEU A 163 -18.60 -1.20 -4.40
N ARG A 164 -17.36 -0.78 -4.64
CA ARG A 164 -16.14 -1.51 -4.20
C ARG A 164 -16.12 -1.78 -2.69
N SER A 165 -16.76 -0.92 -1.90
CA SER A 165 -16.90 -1.06 -0.45
C SER A 165 -17.90 -2.14 0.01
N GLY A 166 -18.67 -2.71 -0.91
CA GLY A 166 -19.70 -3.72 -0.67
C GLY A 166 -21.05 -3.30 -1.26
N HIS A 167 -21.78 -4.27 -1.82
CA HIS A 167 -23.08 -4.05 -2.45
C HIS A 167 -24.03 -5.26 -2.34
N SER A 168 -25.31 -5.05 -2.67
CA SER A 168 -26.38 -6.06 -2.66
C SER A 168 -26.89 -6.45 -4.05
N ILE A 169 -26.17 -6.05 -5.10
CA ILE A 169 -26.55 -6.30 -6.49
C ILE A 169 -26.61 -7.80 -6.76
N LYS A 170 -27.75 -8.21 -7.32
CA LYS A 170 -28.00 -9.57 -7.83
C LYS A 170 -27.90 -9.62 -9.35
N SER A 171 -28.34 -8.56 -10.04
CA SER A 171 -28.31 -8.48 -11.49
C SER A 171 -27.66 -7.19 -11.96
N PHE A 172 -26.69 -7.33 -12.85
CA PHE A 172 -26.11 -6.23 -13.62
C PHE A 172 -26.30 -6.51 -15.10
N THR A 173 -26.92 -5.56 -15.82
CA THR A 173 -27.09 -5.65 -17.27
C THR A 173 -26.50 -4.42 -17.93
N MET A 174 -25.75 -4.62 -19.01
CA MET A 174 -25.24 -3.55 -19.87
C MET A 174 -25.53 -3.91 -21.32
N ASP A 175 -26.38 -3.12 -21.98
CA ASP A 175 -26.79 -3.29 -23.37
C ASP A 175 -26.41 -2.07 -24.20
N TYR A 176 -25.46 -2.22 -25.13
CA TYR A 176 -25.00 -1.13 -25.97
C TYR A 176 -24.74 -1.64 -27.39
N THR A 177 -25.64 -1.32 -28.31
CA THR A 177 -25.69 -1.88 -29.67
C THR A 177 -25.58 -0.79 -30.74
N SER A 178 -24.54 0.03 -30.67
CA SER A 178 -24.27 1.07 -31.67
C SER A 178 -23.33 0.56 -32.77
N ALA A 179 -23.81 0.52 -34.02
CA ALA A 179 -23.02 0.09 -35.18
C ALA A 179 -21.72 0.90 -35.36
N TYR A 180 -21.74 2.19 -35.01
CA TYR A 180 -20.56 3.05 -35.04
C TYR A 180 -19.49 2.59 -34.03
N LEU A 181 -19.92 2.25 -32.82
CA LEU A 181 -19.02 1.85 -31.75
C LEU A 181 -18.50 0.41 -31.92
N SER A 182 -19.28 -0.47 -32.55
CA SER A 182 -18.90 -1.86 -32.81
C SER A 182 -17.56 -1.97 -33.53
N PHE A 183 -17.30 -1.11 -34.53
CA PHE A 183 -16.02 -1.07 -35.23
C PHE A 183 -14.86 -0.73 -34.28
N HIS A 184 -15.05 0.25 -33.40
CA HIS A 184 -14.00 0.67 -32.47
C HIS A 184 -13.73 -0.35 -31.37
N LEU A 185 -14.77 -0.99 -30.83
CA LEU A 185 -14.63 -1.97 -29.75
C LEU A 185 -14.10 -3.32 -30.25
N ARG A 186 -14.41 -3.70 -31.49
CA ARG A 186 -13.96 -4.97 -32.08
C ARG A 186 -12.59 -4.88 -32.76
N ASP A 187 -12.38 -3.84 -33.58
CA ASP A 187 -11.25 -3.81 -34.53
C ASP A 187 -10.15 -2.81 -34.15
N CYS A 188 -10.42 -1.89 -33.21
CA CYS A 188 -9.48 -0.84 -32.80
C CYS A 188 -8.96 -1.02 -31.36
N LEU A 189 -9.68 -1.72 -30.49
CA LEU A 189 -9.32 -1.88 -29.08
C LEU A 189 -7.94 -2.56 -28.93
N ASP A 190 -7.72 -3.64 -29.67
CA ASP A 190 -6.50 -4.46 -29.57
C ASP A 190 -5.35 -3.98 -30.48
N ASP A 191 -5.59 -3.00 -31.35
CA ASP A 191 -4.58 -2.47 -32.27
C ASP A 191 -3.71 -1.41 -31.58
N GLU A 192 -2.45 -1.73 -31.30
CA GLU A 192 -1.49 -0.81 -30.66
C GLU A 192 -1.14 0.41 -31.52
N GLN A 193 -1.27 0.32 -32.84
CA GLN A 193 -0.87 1.39 -33.76
C GLN A 193 -1.98 2.44 -33.95
N LYS A 194 -3.23 2.11 -33.62
CA LYS A 194 -4.37 3.03 -33.74
C LYS A 194 -4.56 3.87 -32.48
N GLN A 195 -4.42 5.18 -32.62
CA GLN A 195 -4.77 6.17 -31.61
C GLN A 195 -6.27 6.49 -31.68
N CYS A 196 -7.07 5.93 -30.77
CA CYS A 196 -8.51 6.17 -30.71
C CYS A 196 -8.93 6.55 -29.29
N GLY A 197 -9.64 7.67 -29.10
CA GLY A 197 -10.11 8.10 -27.78
C GLY A 197 -11.06 7.09 -27.09
N ILE A 198 -11.81 6.33 -27.89
CA ILE A 198 -12.71 5.26 -27.41
C ILE A 198 -11.93 4.14 -26.72
N LYS A 199 -10.69 3.87 -27.13
CA LYS A 199 -9.82 2.83 -26.54
C LYS A 199 -9.59 3.08 -25.04
N SER A 200 -9.27 4.33 -24.66
CA SER A 200 -9.07 4.71 -23.26
C SER A 200 -10.35 4.55 -22.43
N TRP A 201 -11.50 4.95 -22.98
CA TRP A 201 -12.80 4.80 -22.33
C TRP A 201 -13.16 3.31 -22.16
N ALA A 202 -12.98 2.51 -23.20
CA ALA A 202 -13.25 1.08 -23.16
C ALA A 202 -12.36 0.33 -22.16
N HIS A 203 -11.05 0.63 -22.10
CA HIS A 203 -10.16 0.04 -21.09
C HIS A 203 -10.58 0.42 -19.66
N ASN A 204 -10.98 1.67 -19.43
CA ASN A 204 -11.48 2.09 -18.12
C ASN A 204 -12.78 1.39 -17.76
N LEU A 205 -13.71 1.26 -18.71
CA LEU A 205 -14.95 0.51 -18.55
C LEU A 205 -14.67 -0.96 -18.21
N ILE A 206 -13.82 -1.64 -18.98
CA ILE A 206 -13.44 -3.05 -18.75
C ILE A 206 -12.84 -3.22 -17.35
N ARG A 207 -11.92 -2.32 -16.97
CA ARG A 207 -11.33 -2.34 -15.63
C ARG A 207 -12.37 -2.14 -14.53
N ALA A 208 -13.25 -1.15 -14.68
CA ALA A 208 -14.32 -0.87 -13.71
C ALA A 208 -15.27 -2.05 -13.53
N LEU A 209 -15.67 -2.69 -14.63
CA LEU A 209 -16.52 -3.89 -14.58
C LEU A 209 -15.80 -5.05 -13.87
N LYS A 210 -14.50 -5.26 -14.10
CA LYS A 210 -13.71 -6.30 -13.43
C LYS A 210 -13.52 -6.07 -11.93
N GLU A 211 -13.75 -4.86 -11.42
CA GLU A 211 -13.69 -4.55 -9.98
C GLU A 211 -15.01 -4.86 -9.25
N LEU A 212 -16.11 -5.03 -9.98
CA LEU A 212 -17.36 -5.51 -9.43
C LEU A 212 -17.25 -7.02 -9.20
N HIS A 213 -17.81 -7.53 -8.09
CA HIS A 213 -17.66 -8.92 -7.71
C HIS A 213 -18.93 -9.43 -7.02
N SER A 214 -19.10 -10.75 -6.95
CA SER A 214 -20.23 -11.42 -6.26
C SER A 214 -21.62 -11.04 -6.80
N ILE A 215 -21.74 -10.84 -8.11
CA ILE A 215 -23.02 -10.59 -8.77
C ILE A 215 -23.56 -11.91 -9.35
N GLU A 216 -24.78 -12.30 -8.97
CA GLU A 216 -25.39 -13.59 -9.40
C GLU A 216 -25.60 -13.65 -10.91
N MET A 217 -26.17 -12.58 -11.48
CA MET A 217 -26.57 -12.48 -12.88
C MET A 217 -25.87 -11.30 -13.54
N VAL A 218 -25.10 -11.57 -14.60
CA VAL A 218 -24.40 -10.55 -15.39
C VAL A 218 -24.74 -10.78 -16.86
N SER A 219 -25.25 -9.75 -17.52
CA SER A 219 -25.56 -9.75 -18.95
C SER A 219 -24.86 -8.57 -19.63
N LEU A 220 -23.98 -8.87 -20.59
CA LEU A 220 -23.21 -7.88 -21.34
C LEU A 220 -23.51 -8.03 -22.84
N THR A 221 -24.36 -7.17 -23.36
CA THR A 221 -24.68 -7.05 -24.79
C THR A 221 -23.93 -5.84 -25.34
N VAL A 222 -22.60 -5.93 -25.37
CA VAL A 222 -21.70 -4.88 -25.91
C VAL A 222 -20.80 -5.52 -26.97
N GLU A 223 -20.40 -4.79 -28.00
CA GLU A 223 -19.64 -5.31 -29.14
C GLU A 223 -18.13 -5.49 -28.86
N LEU A 224 -17.81 -6.12 -27.73
CA LEU A 224 -16.45 -6.56 -27.34
C LEU A 224 -16.17 -7.98 -27.88
N SER A 225 -14.90 -8.36 -27.93
CA SER A 225 -14.52 -9.76 -28.19
C SER A 225 -15.08 -10.70 -27.11
N GLU A 226 -15.44 -11.92 -27.50
CA GLU A 226 -16.05 -12.89 -26.57
C GLU A 226 -15.10 -13.26 -25.42
N ASP A 227 -13.80 -13.33 -25.68
CA ASP A 227 -12.80 -13.60 -24.65
C ASP A 227 -12.83 -12.54 -23.53
N ILE A 228 -12.87 -11.27 -23.91
CA ILE A 228 -12.96 -10.14 -22.96
C ILE A 228 -14.28 -10.19 -22.19
N LYS A 229 -15.41 -10.47 -22.87
CA LYS A 229 -16.72 -10.59 -22.20
C LYS A 229 -16.72 -11.69 -21.16
N GLN A 230 -16.22 -12.88 -21.51
CA GLN A 230 -16.17 -14.02 -20.59
C GLN A 230 -15.27 -13.72 -19.39
N GLU A 231 -14.14 -13.05 -19.61
CA GLU A 231 -13.26 -12.62 -18.53
C GLU A 231 -13.98 -11.64 -17.57
N ILE A 232 -14.66 -10.62 -18.10
CA ILE A 232 -15.43 -9.66 -17.28
C ILE A 232 -16.54 -10.37 -16.50
N VAL A 233 -17.33 -11.21 -17.17
CA VAL A 233 -18.43 -11.96 -16.52
C VAL A 233 -17.88 -12.88 -15.42
N SER A 234 -16.75 -13.53 -15.66
CA SER A 234 -16.06 -14.35 -14.66
C SER A 234 -15.62 -13.54 -13.45
N CYS A 235 -15.02 -12.36 -13.65
CA CYS A 235 -14.64 -11.45 -12.57
C CYS A 235 -15.86 -10.96 -11.77
N MET A 236 -16.92 -10.53 -12.46
CA MET A 236 -18.13 -9.98 -11.84
C MET A 236 -18.91 -11.01 -11.03
N LYS A 237 -18.97 -12.27 -11.50
CA LYS A 237 -19.60 -13.38 -10.77
C LYS A 237 -18.70 -13.94 -9.66
N GLY A 238 -17.39 -13.87 -9.87
CA GLY A 238 -16.40 -14.38 -8.93
C GLY A 238 -16.34 -13.63 -7.61
N PRO A 239 -15.75 -14.23 -6.56
CA PRO A 239 -15.47 -13.54 -5.33
C PRO A 239 -14.41 -12.45 -5.54
N ALA A 240 -14.46 -11.40 -4.72
CA ALA A 240 -13.41 -10.39 -4.73
C ALA A 240 -12.05 -11.01 -4.37
N CYS A 241 -11.11 -10.93 -5.31
CA CYS A 241 -9.76 -11.43 -5.14
C CYS A 241 -8.88 -10.35 -4.49
N GLY A 242 -8.75 -10.41 -3.16
CA GLY A 242 -7.84 -9.53 -2.42
C GLY A 242 -6.36 -9.91 -2.57
N PHE A 243 -5.46 -9.09 -2.04
CA PHE A 243 -4.01 -9.36 -2.08
C PHE A 243 -3.63 -10.77 -1.57
N LEU A 244 -4.34 -11.31 -0.58
CA LEU A 244 -4.11 -12.64 -0.03
C LEU A 244 -4.57 -13.80 -0.93
N SER A 245 -5.34 -13.55 -2.00
CA SER A 245 -5.68 -14.59 -2.99
C SER A 245 -4.56 -14.81 -4.01
N LEU A 246 -3.62 -13.88 -4.15
CA LEU A 246 -2.45 -14.06 -5.01
C LEU A 246 -1.61 -15.24 -4.53
N PRO A 247 -1.00 -16.05 -5.41
CA PRO A 247 -0.09 -17.11 -4.99
C PRO A 247 1.04 -16.59 -4.08
N LEU A 248 1.42 -17.38 -3.06
CA LEU A 248 2.42 -16.99 -2.06
C LEU A 248 3.71 -16.45 -2.71
N HIS A 249 4.21 -17.10 -3.77
CA HIS A 249 5.44 -16.68 -4.45
C HIS A 249 5.34 -15.28 -5.10
N ILE A 250 4.15 -14.87 -5.55
CA ILE A 250 3.91 -13.50 -6.06
C ILE A 250 3.89 -12.52 -4.89
N ARG A 251 3.19 -12.86 -3.81
CA ARG A 251 3.17 -12.02 -2.59
C ARG A 251 4.58 -11.82 -2.03
N GLN A 252 5.39 -12.87 -2.00
CA GLN A 252 6.79 -12.81 -1.58
C GLN A 252 7.63 -11.85 -2.43
N LYS A 253 7.45 -11.86 -3.77
CA LYS A 253 8.09 -10.84 -4.63
C LYS A 253 7.64 -9.43 -4.24
N ILE A 254 6.34 -9.22 -4.03
CA ILE A 254 5.78 -7.91 -3.65
C ILE A 254 6.36 -7.45 -2.29
N TYR A 255 6.41 -8.32 -1.29
CA TYR A 255 7.04 -8.01 0.00
C TYR A 255 8.49 -7.58 -0.15
N GLY A 256 9.23 -8.24 -1.05
CA GLY A 256 10.61 -7.91 -1.37
C GLY A 256 10.81 -6.51 -1.95
N TYR A 257 9.79 -5.96 -2.63
CA TYR A 257 9.81 -4.58 -3.16
C TYR A 257 9.18 -3.56 -2.20
N ALA A 258 8.30 -4.00 -1.30
CA ALA A 258 7.55 -3.11 -0.41
C ALA A 258 8.41 -2.50 0.70
N ALA A 259 9.49 -3.17 1.10
CA ALA A 259 10.45 -2.65 2.07
C ALA A 259 11.83 -3.30 1.89
N ASP A 260 12.88 -2.53 2.19
CA ASP A 260 14.24 -3.06 2.28
C ASP A 260 14.84 -2.79 3.66
N VAL A 261 15.47 -3.81 4.23
CA VAL A 261 16.19 -3.69 5.51
C VAL A 261 17.38 -2.73 5.41
N ASN A 262 17.89 -2.49 4.19
CA ASN A 262 19.02 -1.63 3.90
C ASN A 262 18.66 -0.16 3.67
N ASP A 263 17.38 0.22 3.69
CA ASP A 263 16.97 1.61 3.54
C ASP A 263 17.56 2.48 4.66
N GLY A 264 17.55 1.96 5.90
CA GLY A 264 18.20 2.62 7.04
C GLY A 264 19.72 2.71 6.89
N ALA A 265 20.36 1.72 6.27
CA ALA A 265 21.81 1.72 6.02
C ALA A 265 22.19 2.76 4.95
N SER A 266 21.35 2.91 3.93
CA SER A 266 21.50 3.94 2.91
C SER A 266 21.33 5.35 3.51
N ALA A 267 20.33 5.55 4.38
CA ALA A 267 20.12 6.80 5.11
C ALA A 267 21.31 7.13 6.03
N PHE A 268 21.80 6.14 6.77
CA PHE A 268 22.97 6.26 7.64
C PHE A 268 24.23 6.66 6.84
N GLN A 269 24.45 6.01 5.68
CA GLN A 269 25.56 6.33 4.78
C GLN A 269 25.48 7.78 4.27
N LEU A 270 24.29 8.24 3.89
CA LEU A 270 24.06 9.62 3.45
C LEU A 270 24.34 10.63 4.56
N ALA A 271 23.91 10.36 5.79
CA ALA A 271 24.16 11.23 6.94
C ALA A 271 25.65 11.33 7.26
N ILE A 272 26.39 10.21 7.24
CA ILE A 272 27.86 10.21 7.40
C ILE A 272 28.53 11.01 6.28
N LYS A 273 28.06 10.85 5.03
CA LYS A 273 28.58 11.63 3.88
C LYS A 273 28.42 13.13 4.09
N GLN A 274 27.25 13.58 4.56
CA GLN A 274 26.98 14.99 4.81
C GLN A 274 27.89 15.55 5.90
N LEU A 275 28.07 14.83 7.01
CA LEU A 275 28.99 15.21 8.09
C LEU A 275 30.45 15.28 7.63
N ALA A 276 30.89 14.30 6.84
CA ALA A 276 32.24 14.28 6.30
C ALA A 276 32.49 15.49 5.37
N LEU A 277 31.53 15.83 4.50
CA LEU A 277 31.64 16.97 3.59
C LEU A 277 31.61 18.32 4.32
N ALA A 278 30.73 18.49 5.31
CA ALA A 278 30.65 19.72 6.12
C ALA A 278 31.96 19.98 6.89
N SER A 279 32.64 18.90 7.31
CA SER A 279 33.95 19.00 7.96
C SER A 279 35.04 19.51 7.00
N ILE A 280 34.95 19.18 5.71
CA ILE A 280 35.94 19.59 4.68
C ILE A 280 35.76 21.06 4.28
N THR A 281 34.52 21.54 4.10
CA THR A 281 34.24 22.95 3.76
C THR A 281 34.72 23.91 4.83
N THR A 282 34.75 23.48 6.10
CA THR A 282 35.27 24.26 7.23
C THR A 282 36.79 24.45 7.17
N ILE A 283 37.54 23.49 6.61
CA ILE A 283 39.01 23.49 6.61
C ILE A 283 39.60 24.30 5.44
N LEU A 284 38.87 24.42 4.33
CA LEU A 284 39.35 25.06 3.10
C LEU A 284 39.03 26.57 3.00
N SER A 285 38.41 27.20 4.01
CA SER A 285 38.16 28.65 3.96
C SER A 285 39.37 29.44 4.49
N PRO A 286 40.03 30.27 3.65
CA PRO A 286 41.12 31.12 4.08
C PRO A 286 40.57 32.35 4.81
N ALA A 287 40.80 32.40 6.12
CA ALA A 287 40.96 33.55 7.05
C ALA A 287 40.17 34.87 6.91
N ASN A 288 39.30 35.13 5.91
CA ASN A 288 38.68 36.46 5.74
C ASN A 288 37.29 36.47 5.09
N ILE A 289 36.57 35.35 5.10
CA ILE A 289 35.13 35.37 4.84
C ILE A 289 34.46 35.10 6.18
N LYS A 290 33.72 36.10 6.70
CA LYS A 290 32.68 35.85 7.70
C LYS A 290 31.71 34.86 7.09
N LEU A 291 32.01 33.58 7.23
CA LEU A 291 31.08 32.49 7.03
C LEU A 291 30.00 32.72 8.07
N THR A 292 28.95 33.40 7.64
CA THR A 292 27.65 33.39 8.28
C THR A 292 27.36 31.94 8.63
N HIS A 293 27.40 31.64 9.93
CA HIS A 293 27.08 30.37 10.56
C HIS A 293 26.62 29.29 9.55
N ILE A 294 27.55 28.47 9.05
CA ILE A 294 27.16 27.09 8.72
C ILE A 294 26.78 26.54 10.08
N SER A 295 25.50 26.63 10.40
CA SER A 295 24.98 26.23 11.69
C SER A 295 25.51 24.84 12.00
N ASN A 296 25.87 24.60 13.26
CA ASN A 296 25.94 23.27 13.85
C ASN A 296 24.54 22.61 13.82
N GLN A 297 23.88 22.62 12.66
CA GLN A 297 22.67 21.88 12.42
C GLN A 297 23.12 20.45 12.25
N ASP A 298 22.80 19.63 13.26
CA ASP A 298 22.87 18.20 13.13
C ASP A 298 22.18 17.78 11.82
N PRO A 299 22.73 16.83 11.07
CA PRO A 299 22.13 16.36 9.84
C PRO A 299 20.68 15.96 10.10
N THR A 300 19.73 16.60 9.42
CA THR A 300 18.31 16.26 9.56
C THR A 300 18.01 15.04 8.72
N PHE A 301 17.70 13.92 9.37
CA PHE A 301 17.21 12.69 8.73
C PHE A 301 15.77 12.42 9.15
N LYS A 302 15.04 11.70 8.30
CA LYS A 302 13.64 11.31 8.59
C LYS A 302 13.61 10.40 9.80
N GLU A 303 12.59 10.57 10.64
CA GLU A 303 12.33 9.67 11.76
C GLU A 303 12.15 8.22 11.28
N THR A 304 12.63 7.28 12.08
CA THR A 304 12.46 5.86 11.83
C THR A 304 10.98 5.51 11.86
N THR A 305 10.43 5.06 10.73
CA THR A 305 9.04 4.61 10.63
C THR A 305 8.97 3.12 10.34
N THR A 306 7.86 2.49 10.72
CA THR A 306 7.59 1.10 10.36
C THR A 306 7.02 1.06 8.94
N PRO A 307 7.60 0.26 8.02
CA PRO A 307 7.05 0.13 6.67
C PRO A 307 5.57 -0.28 6.70
N THR A 308 4.75 0.36 5.86
CA THR A 308 3.29 0.18 5.86
C THR A 308 2.86 -1.26 5.63
N ILE A 309 3.66 -2.07 4.92
CA ILE A 309 3.40 -3.49 4.69
C ILE A 309 3.27 -4.28 6.00
N PHE A 310 4.02 -3.92 7.04
CA PHE A 310 3.93 -4.55 8.36
C PHE A 310 2.69 -4.11 9.16
N LEU A 311 2.01 -3.05 8.73
CA LEU A 311 0.87 -2.45 9.44
C LEU A 311 -0.49 -2.91 8.86
N LEU A 312 -0.51 -3.69 7.76
CA LEU A 312 -1.74 -4.05 7.07
C LEU A 312 -2.57 -5.10 7.83
N ASN A 313 -2.00 -6.28 8.07
CA ASN A 313 -2.63 -7.32 8.88
C ASN A 313 -1.57 -8.32 9.38
N ARG A 314 -1.96 -9.17 10.34
CA ARG A 314 -1.05 -10.13 11.00
C ARG A 314 -0.46 -11.18 10.05
N GLN A 315 -1.22 -11.62 9.03
CA GLN A 315 -0.72 -12.62 8.07
C GLN A 315 0.35 -12.01 7.16
N ILE A 316 0.05 -10.86 6.57
CA ILE A 316 0.98 -10.08 5.74
C ILE A 316 2.22 -9.74 6.54
N GLU A 317 2.09 -9.31 7.79
CA GLU A 317 3.22 -9.02 8.65
C GLU A 317 4.14 -10.24 8.80
N GLN A 318 3.59 -11.43 9.03
CA GLN A 318 4.37 -12.67 9.16
C GLN A 318 5.07 -13.05 7.85
N GLU A 319 4.35 -13.06 6.73
CA GLU A 319 4.91 -13.41 5.42
C GLU A 319 5.98 -12.38 4.99
N ALA A 320 5.73 -11.09 5.20
CA ALA A 320 6.67 -10.02 4.87
C ALA A 320 7.91 -10.05 5.78
N ASN A 321 7.75 -10.34 7.06
CA ASN A 321 8.88 -10.50 8.01
C ASN A 321 9.87 -11.55 7.51
N GLU A 322 9.38 -12.69 7.03
CA GLU A 322 10.24 -13.78 6.53
C GLU A 322 11.05 -13.37 5.30
N VAL A 323 10.41 -12.67 4.34
CA VAL A 323 11.06 -12.22 3.12
C VAL A 323 12.03 -11.07 3.38
N ILE A 324 11.61 -10.05 4.12
CA ILE A 324 12.41 -8.82 4.29
C ILE A 324 13.64 -9.08 5.14
N TYR A 325 13.50 -9.82 6.25
CA TYR A 325 14.63 -10.07 7.18
C TYR A 325 15.50 -11.27 6.81
N SER A 326 15.15 -12.03 5.76
CA SER A 326 16.04 -13.03 5.17
C SER A 326 17.10 -12.40 4.24
N LYS A 327 16.85 -11.21 3.70
CA LYS A 327 17.86 -10.44 2.96
C LYS A 327 19.05 -10.10 3.88
N PRO A 328 20.29 -10.11 3.36
CA PRO A 328 21.44 -9.59 4.09
C PRO A 328 21.25 -8.10 4.43
N PHE A 329 21.46 -7.78 5.71
CA PHE A 329 21.54 -6.40 6.16
C PHE A 329 23.00 -5.95 6.07
N VAL A 330 23.28 -4.99 5.20
CA VAL A 330 24.62 -4.60 4.75
C VAL A 330 24.89 -3.14 5.09
N ILE A 331 25.90 -2.90 5.92
CA ILE A 331 26.44 -1.55 6.17
C ILE A 331 27.78 -1.45 5.46
N LYS A 332 27.86 -0.61 4.42
CA LYS A 332 29.07 -0.44 3.60
C LYS A 332 29.22 0.98 3.09
N ASN A 333 30.34 1.25 2.42
CA ASN A 333 30.63 2.52 1.74
C ASN A 333 30.54 3.75 2.67
N LEU A 334 30.95 3.57 3.93
CA LEU A 334 30.99 4.64 4.93
C LEU A 334 32.12 5.63 4.60
N TYR A 335 31.82 6.94 4.71
CA TYR A 335 32.82 7.99 4.50
C TYR A 335 33.73 8.16 5.73
N PRO A 336 35.03 8.48 5.55
CA PRO A 336 35.94 8.72 6.65
C PRO A 336 35.45 9.85 7.56
N MET A 337 35.49 9.64 8.89
CA MET A 337 35.06 10.63 9.87
C MET A 337 36.26 11.33 10.53
N VAL A 338 36.29 12.66 10.46
CA VAL A 338 37.43 13.48 10.91
C VAL A 338 37.34 13.87 12.40
N ASN A 339 36.12 14.01 12.95
CA ASN A 339 35.89 14.61 14.28
C ASN A 339 35.40 13.63 15.36
N SER A 340 35.45 12.32 15.12
CA SER A 340 34.99 11.27 16.06
C SER A 340 33.51 11.37 16.52
N THR A 341 32.72 12.29 15.96
CA THR A 341 31.27 12.37 16.17
C THR A 341 30.59 11.25 15.40
N PHE A 342 30.44 10.11 16.07
CA PHE A 342 29.76 8.96 15.50
C PHE A 342 28.24 9.11 15.69
N LEU A 343 27.48 9.02 14.59
CA LEU A 343 26.02 9.01 14.63
C LEU A 343 25.53 7.76 15.38
N LYS A 344 24.53 7.91 16.26
CA LYS A 344 24.02 6.77 17.00
C LYS A 344 23.28 5.85 16.03
N LEU A 345 23.62 4.56 16.06
CA LEU A 345 22.92 3.57 15.24
C LEU A 345 21.42 3.49 15.57
N ASP A 346 21.04 3.78 16.81
CA ASP A 346 19.65 3.82 17.27
C ASP A 346 18.80 4.85 16.51
N ASP A 347 19.42 5.89 15.94
CA ASP A 347 18.73 6.94 15.17
C ASP A 347 18.30 6.45 13.77
N PHE A 348 18.91 5.36 13.28
CA PHE A 348 18.67 4.80 11.94
C PHE A 348 18.06 3.41 11.98
N PHE A 349 18.27 2.69 13.08
CA PHE A 349 17.93 1.29 13.20
C PHE A 349 17.23 1.01 14.52
N THR A 350 16.05 0.43 14.44
CA THR A 350 15.34 -0.01 15.64
C THR A 350 16.00 -1.28 16.22
N PRO A 351 15.94 -1.50 17.55
CA PRO A 351 16.34 -2.77 18.16
C PRO A 351 15.59 -3.98 17.59
N TYR A 352 14.38 -3.76 17.06
CA TYR A 352 13.57 -4.78 16.42
C TYR A 352 14.24 -5.32 15.14
N THR A 353 14.82 -4.44 14.31
CA THR A 353 15.58 -4.84 13.11
C THR A 353 16.71 -5.81 13.47
N PHE A 354 17.58 -5.45 14.42
CA PHE A 354 18.69 -6.30 14.85
C PHE A 354 18.25 -7.63 15.48
N LYS A 355 17.04 -7.68 16.06
CA LYS A 355 16.44 -8.90 16.57
C LYS A 355 15.97 -9.84 15.47
N LYS A 356 15.60 -9.31 14.30
CA LYS A 356 14.94 -10.07 13.22
C LYS A 356 15.86 -10.46 12.08
N ILE A 357 16.85 -9.64 11.75
CA ILE A 357 17.80 -9.93 10.66
C ILE A 357 18.46 -11.31 10.82
N GLN A 358 18.64 -12.01 9.71
CA GLN A 358 19.29 -13.32 9.71
C GLN A 358 20.78 -13.23 9.35
N HIS A 359 21.15 -12.26 8.53
CA HIS A 359 22.50 -12.08 8.02
C HIS A 359 22.91 -10.61 8.19
N LEU A 360 24.09 -10.37 8.78
CA LEU A 360 24.67 -9.03 8.95
C LEU A 360 26.03 -8.96 8.27
N GLU A 361 26.22 -7.94 7.44
CA GLU A 361 27.49 -7.65 6.76
C GLU A 361 27.94 -6.22 7.08
N LEU A 362 29.18 -6.08 7.57
CA LEU A 362 29.79 -4.81 7.93
C LEU A 362 31.06 -4.62 7.10
N HIS A 363 31.10 -3.58 6.26
CA HIS A 363 32.28 -3.21 5.48
C HIS A 363 32.86 -1.89 6.00
N LEU A 364 33.91 -2.00 6.79
CA LEU A 364 34.51 -0.91 7.53
C LEU A 364 35.88 -0.57 6.92
N THR A 365 35.98 0.60 6.29
CA THR A 365 37.17 1.02 5.53
C THR A 365 38.08 2.02 6.26
N TYR A 366 37.75 2.36 7.50
CA TYR A 366 38.45 3.37 8.29
C TYR A 366 38.39 3.00 9.77
N HIS A 367 39.49 3.18 10.51
CA HIS A 367 39.59 2.81 11.93
C HIS A 367 38.46 3.39 12.80
N ASN A 368 38.01 4.63 12.56
CA ASN A 368 36.91 5.23 13.33
C ASN A 368 35.57 4.52 13.14
N HIS A 369 35.36 3.77 12.05
CA HIS A 369 34.15 2.98 11.86
C HIS A 369 34.04 1.81 12.86
N LEU A 370 35.16 1.35 13.43
CA LEU A 370 35.16 0.28 14.44
C LEU A 370 34.42 0.69 15.73
N SER A 371 34.28 2.00 15.98
CA SER A 371 33.50 2.53 17.10
C SER A 371 32.00 2.16 17.04
N MET A 372 31.50 1.64 15.92
CA MET A 372 30.16 1.06 15.77
C MET A 372 29.98 -0.28 16.47
N LEU A 373 31.06 -1.08 16.53
CA LEU A 373 31.00 -2.47 16.98
C LEU A 373 30.44 -2.66 18.39
N PRO A 374 30.74 -1.80 19.39
CA PRO A 374 30.11 -1.87 20.70
C PRO A 374 28.58 -1.77 20.65
N THR A 375 28.04 -0.85 19.84
CA THR A 375 26.59 -0.65 19.69
C THR A 375 25.94 -1.83 18.99
N VAL A 376 26.54 -2.28 17.88
CA VAL A 376 26.09 -3.48 17.14
C VAL A 376 26.09 -4.70 18.06
N ALA A 377 27.18 -4.91 18.81
CA ALA A 377 27.30 -6.03 19.73
C ALA A 377 26.23 -5.97 20.83
N ASN A 378 25.97 -4.78 21.40
CA ASN A 378 24.94 -4.60 22.41
C ASN A 378 23.52 -4.88 21.87
N MET A 379 23.22 -4.47 20.63
CA MET A 379 21.95 -4.74 19.97
C MET A 379 21.77 -6.25 19.69
N LEU A 380 22.80 -6.91 19.17
CA LEU A 380 22.76 -8.35 18.87
C LEU A 380 22.73 -9.22 20.13
N ARG A 381 23.39 -8.81 21.22
CA ARG A 381 23.36 -9.55 22.50
C ARG A 381 21.95 -9.67 23.09
N ARG A 382 21.03 -8.77 22.73
CA ARG A 382 19.62 -8.81 23.17
C ARG A 382 18.79 -9.89 22.45
N ARG A 383 19.35 -10.62 21.49
CA ARG A 383 18.68 -11.73 20.82
C ARG A 383 18.46 -12.89 21.82
N ARG A 384 17.33 -13.58 21.66
CA ARG A 384 17.03 -14.79 22.47
C ARG A 384 17.90 -15.95 21.97
N LYS A 385 18.27 -16.89 22.86
CA LYS A 385 19.04 -18.10 22.52
C LYS A 385 18.44 -18.90 21.35
N ASN A 386 17.12 -18.84 21.15
CA ASN A 386 16.42 -19.56 20.07
C ASN A 386 16.31 -18.77 18.75
N ASN A 387 16.90 -17.57 18.66
CA ASN A 387 16.87 -16.73 17.45
C ASN A 387 18.27 -16.13 17.22
N LEU A 388 19.20 -17.02 16.87
CA LEU A 388 20.58 -16.69 16.56
C LEU A 388 20.67 -15.92 15.23
N LEU A 389 21.65 -15.03 15.12
CA LEU A 389 22.06 -14.49 13.83
C LEU A 389 22.70 -15.63 13.02
N LYS A 390 22.20 -15.93 11.82
CA LYS A 390 22.73 -17.05 11.01
C LYS A 390 24.15 -16.78 10.55
N SER A 391 24.44 -15.55 10.09
CA SER A 391 25.81 -15.16 9.74
C SER A 391 26.15 -13.71 10.08
N LEU A 392 27.39 -13.51 10.51
CA LEU A 392 28.05 -12.21 10.67
C LEU A 392 29.29 -12.16 9.78
N HIS A 393 29.33 -11.23 8.83
CA HIS A 393 30.51 -10.94 8.02
C HIS A 393 31.05 -9.55 8.38
N LEU A 394 32.31 -9.49 8.80
CA LEU A 394 33.02 -8.25 9.06
C LEU A 394 34.21 -8.13 8.11
N HIS A 395 34.15 -7.17 7.18
CA HIS A 395 35.24 -6.81 6.33
C HIS A 395 35.88 -5.51 6.83
N PHE A 396 37.13 -5.56 7.27
CA PHE A 396 37.88 -4.36 7.68
C PHE A 396 39.11 -4.15 6.80
N SER A 397 39.17 -3.04 6.09
CA SER A 397 40.29 -2.70 5.21
C SER A 397 40.73 -1.26 5.46
N GLU A 398 41.88 -1.07 6.10
CA GLU A 398 42.44 0.25 6.36
C GLU A 398 43.48 0.60 5.28
N PRO A 399 43.24 1.61 4.42
CA PRO A 399 44.18 2.01 3.37
C PRO A 399 45.53 2.50 3.94
N ARG A 400 45.57 2.92 5.22
CA ARG A 400 46.82 3.27 5.93
C ARG A 400 47.48 2.10 6.67
N SER A 401 47.05 0.86 6.46
CA SER A 401 47.62 -0.35 7.09
C SER A 401 49.16 -0.40 7.03
N LYS A 402 49.77 0.02 5.91
CA LYS A 402 51.24 0.11 5.79
C LYS A 402 51.89 1.16 6.70
N ARG A 403 51.22 2.27 7.03
CA ARG A 403 51.75 3.30 7.95
C ARG A 403 51.57 2.93 9.42
N LEU A 404 50.50 2.21 9.76
CA LEU A 404 50.25 1.70 11.11
C LEU A 404 51.27 0.64 11.58
N ILE A 405 51.97 -0.01 10.65
CA ILE A 405 52.98 -1.05 10.92
C ILE A 405 54.40 -0.45 11.03
N LEU A 406 54.64 0.77 10.55
CA LEU A 406 56.00 1.30 10.29
C LEU A 406 56.54 2.29 11.32
N ALA A 407 55.77 2.73 12.31
CA ALA A 407 56.32 3.49 13.42
C ALA A 407 56.79 2.53 14.51
N ILE A 408 58.09 2.48 14.79
CA ILE A 408 58.73 1.64 15.84
C ILE A 408 58.10 1.86 17.23
N SER A 409 57.35 2.95 17.42
CA SER A 409 56.62 3.31 18.63
C SER A 409 55.11 3.04 18.63
N GLU A 410 54.50 2.64 17.50
CA GLU A 410 53.06 2.42 17.36
C GLU A 410 52.78 0.98 16.93
N TYR A 411 52.13 0.21 17.81
CA TYR A 411 51.82 -1.20 17.59
C TYR A 411 50.47 -1.35 16.89
N TYR A 412 50.40 -2.22 15.88
CA TYR A 412 49.17 -2.67 15.26
C TYR A 412 48.80 -4.09 15.75
N PRO A 413 47.52 -4.37 16.07
CA PRO A 413 46.42 -3.42 16.13
C PRO A 413 46.60 -2.46 17.29
N ASP A 414 46.27 -1.19 17.06
CA ASP A 414 46.30 -0.20 18.12
C ASP A 414 45.29 -0.57 19.23
N ASN A 415 45.46 0.02 20.42
CA ASN A 415 44.56 -0.23 21.56
C ASN A 415 43.09 0.06 21.22
N THR A 416 42.82 0.94 20.26
CA THR A 416 41.48 1.36 19.86
C THR A 416 40.78 0.26 19.04
N VAL A 417 41.49 -0.34 18.08
CA VAL A 417 41.03 -1.48 17.28
C VAL A 417 40.73 -2.66 18.21
N TYR A 418 41.64 -2.99 19.13
CA TYR A 418 41.38 -4.04 20.13
C TYR A 418 40.18 -3.71 21.02
N ALA A 419 40.10 -2.48 21.55
CA ALA A 419 39.01 -2.05 22.42
C ALA A 419 37.64 -2.10 21.73
N CYS A 420 37.57 -1.87 20.42
CA CYS A 420 36.33 -2.01 19.64
C CYS A 420 36.02 -3.48 19.34
N MET A 421 37.01 -4.24 18.90
CA MET A 421 36.83 -5.63 18.47
C MET A 421 36.53 -6.58 19.64
N ARG A 422 37.03 -6.31 20.85
CA ARG A 422 36.73 -7.15 22.03
C ARG A 422 35.23 -7.21 22.36
N TYR A 423 34.43 -6.24 21.94
CA TYR A 423 32.98 -6.28 22.17
C TYR A 423 32.30 -7.41 21.40
N LEU A 424 32.90 -7.90 20.32
CA LEU A 424 32.41 -9.05 19.57
C LEU A 424 32.47 -10.34 20.40
N ASN A 425 33.39 -10.44 21.38
CA ASN A 425 33.42 -11.58 22.29
C ASN A 425 32.14 -11.70 23.14
N TYR A 426 31.35 -10.64 23.28
CA TYR A 426 30.05 -10.70 23.96
C TYR A 426 28.94 -11.35 23.13
N LEU A 427 29.22 -11.70 21.86
CA LEU A 427 28.28 -12.36 20.96
C LEU A 427 28.36 -13.90 20.99
N ARG A 428 29.07 -14.47 21.97
CA ARG A 428 29.08 -15.90 22.29
C ARG A 428 27.66 -16.46 22.34
N GLY A 429 27.43 -17.53 21.59
CA GLY A 429 26.12 -18.19 21.53
C GLY A 429 25.00 -17.31 20.94
N ALA A 430 25.32 -16.24 20.22
CA ALA A 430 24.36 -15.36 19.54
C ALA A 430 24.47 -15.39 18.00
N VAL A 431 25.56 -15.96 17.46
CA VAL A 431 25.86 -16.00 16.02
C VAL A 431 26.24 -17.42 15.60
N GLY A 432 25.68 -17.91 14.50
CA GLY A 432 25.94 -19.25 13.97
C GLY A 432 27.24 -19.36 13.18
N LYS A 433 27.43 -18.45 12.22
CA LYS A 433 28.65 -18.38 11.39
C LYS A 433 29.27 -17.00 11.47
N VAL A 434 30.59 -16.93 11.73
CA VAL A 434 31.33 -15.67 11.70
C VAL A 434 32.44 -15.72 10.67
N THR A 435 32.63 -14.62 9.95
CA THR A 435 33.71 -14.47 8.98
C THR A 435 34.28 -13.07 9.10
N ILE A 436 35.59 -12.97 9.33
CA ILE A 436 36.31 -11.70 9.38
C ILE A 436 37.33 -11.69 8.24
N THR A 437 37.27 -10.66 7.39
CA THR A 437 38.15 -10.53 6.21
C THR A 437 38.78 -9.13 6.15
N GLY A 438 39.84 -8.97 5.34
CA GLY A 438 40.49 -7.69 5.08
C GLY A 438 41.92 -7.61 5.60
N SER A 439 42.33 -6.45 6.12
CA SER A 439 43.73 -6.15 6.45
C SER A 439 44.13 -6.47 7.89
N MET A 440 43.31 -7.20 8.65
CA MET A 440 43.66 -7.61 10.02
C MET A 440 44.40 -8.96 10.04
N PRO A 441 45.51 -9.09 10.78
CA PRO A 441 46.25 -10.33 10.94
C PRO A 441 45.40 -11.46 11.48
N GLU A 442 45.68 -12.68 11.00
CA GLU A 442 44.96 -13.88 11.42
C GLU A 442 45.15 -14.20 12.92
N CYS A 443 46.34 -13.95 13.47
CA CYS A 443 46.62 -14.08 14.89
C CYS A 443 45.69 -13.24 15.78
N PHE A 444 45.09 -12.19 15.21
CA PHE A 444 44.12 -11.34 15.89
C PHE A 444 42.68 -11.74 15.62
N THR A 445 42.35 -12.11 14.38
CA THR A 445 40.96 -12.42 13.98
C THR A 445 40.54 -13.84 14.36
N ALA A 446 41.44 -14.83 14.31
CA ALA A 446 41.12 -16.22 14.62
C ALA A 446 40.63 -16.43 16.07
N PRO A 447 41.26 -15.85 17.12
CA PRO A 447 40.73 -15.94 18.48
C PRO A 447 39.33 -15.32 18.62
N ILE A 448 39.06 -14.23 17.92
CA ILE A 448 37.77 -13.53 17.97
C ILE A 448 36.67 -14.37 17.28
N ILE A 449 36.97 -14.93 16.11
CA ILE A 449 36.07 -15.84 15.39
C ILE A 449 35.77 -17.07 16.25
N HIS A 450 36.80 -17.72 16.79
CA HIS A 450 36.66 -18.86 17.68
C HIS A 450 35.77 -18.53 18.88
N ASN A 451 36.07 -17.43 19.56
CA ASN A 451 35.33 -17.00 20.74
C ASN A 451 33.86 -16.69 20.44
N MET A 452 33.51 -16.13 19.29
CA MET A 452 32.10 -15.93 18.93
C MET A 452 31.38 -17.23 18.57
N GLY A 453 32.11 -18.22 18.05
CA GLY A 453 31.57 -19.53 17.70
C GLY A 453 31.29 -20.44 18.90
N LEU A 454 31.77 -20.08 20.10
CA LEU A 454 31.47 -20.79 21.34
C LEU A 454 29.97 -20.73 21.67
N LYS A 455 29.43 -21.83 22.22
CA LYS A 455 27.99 -21.95 22.51
C LYS A 455 27.58 -21.15 23.75
N ASP A 456 28.49 -21.03 24.71
CA ASP A 456 28.25 -20.29 25.95
C ASP A 456 29.54 -19.66 26.52
N LEU A 457 29.39 -18.95 27.64
CA LEU A 457 30.47 -18.27 28.34
C LEU A 457 31.32 -19.20 29.23
N SER A 458 30.89 -20.45 29.43
CA SER A 458 31.62 -21.45 30.23
C SER A 458 32.71 -22.16 29.45
N GLU A 459 32.59 -22.22 28.12
CA GLU A 459 33.61 -22.74 27.22
C GLU A 459 34.89 -21.85 27.26
N LYS A 460 36.06 -22.51 27.22
CA LYS A 460 37.36 -21.86 27.38
C LYS A 460 37.66 -20.97 26.17
N ALA A 461 37.78 -19.66 26.41
CA ALA A 461 38.12 -18.70 25.38
C ALA A 461 39.55 -18.89 24.85
N MET A 462 39.74 -18.74 23.54
CA MET A 462 41.05 -18.66 22.92
C MET A 462 41.67 -17.28 23.22
N PRO A 463 42.85 -17.23 23.88
CA PRO A 463 43.57 -15.97 24.09
C PRO A 463 44.20 -15.46 22.80
N ILE A 464 44.49 -14.16 22.77
CA ILE A 464 45.39 -13.58 21.77
C ILE A 464 46.82 -13.74 22.30
N LYS A 465 47.73 -14.30 21.50
CA LYS A 465 49.13 -14.46 21.89
C LYS A 465 49.95 -13.23 21.50
N VAL A 466 50.72 -12.71 22.44
CA VAL A 466 51.54 -11.49 22.23
C VAL A 466 52.92 -11.70 22.84
N ARG A 467 53.98 -11.23 22.17
CA ARG A 467 55.36 -11.31 22.68
C ARG A 467 55.71 -10.02 23.43
N ASP A 468 56.02 -10.08 24.72
CA ASP A 468 56.33 -8.91 25.54
C ASP A 468 57.67 -8.23 25.19
N VAL A 469 57.99 -7.10 25.83
CA VAL A 469 59.27 -6.37 25.68
C VAL A 469 60.51 -7.19 26.06
N HIS A 470 60.34 -8.32 26.73
CA HIS A 470 61.40 -9.26 27.12
C HIS A 470 61.39 -10.51 26.23
N GLU A 471 60.74 -10.46 25.07
CA GLU A 471 60.58 -11.56 24.11
C GLU A 471 59.79 -12.78 24.62
N ARG A 472 59.04 -12.66 25.71
CA ARG A 472 58.24 -13.76 26.26
C ARG A 472 56.85 -13.79 25.65
N GLU A 473 56.37 -14.96 25.27
CA GLU A 473 54.98 -15.14 24.87
C GLU A 473 54.05 -15.01 26.07
N VAL A 474 53.01 -14.19 25.94
CA VAL A 474 51.99 -13.95 26.95
C VAL A 474 50.61 -14.16 26.34
N ASP A 475 49.80 -14.98 27.02
CA ASP A 475 48.40 -15.17 26.68
C ASP A 475 47.58 -13.98 27.16
N VAL A 476 46.96 -13.27 26.23
CA VAL A 476 46.03 -12.17 26.51
C VAL A 476 44.60 -12.70 26.40
N HIS A 477 44.04 -13.03 27.57
CA HIS A 477 42.63 -13.38 27.69
C HIS A 477 41.78 -12.12 27.72
N ALA A 478 40.70 -12.10 26.92
CA ALA A 478 39.66 -11.09 27.03
C ALA A 478 38.82 -11.36 28.29
N VAL A 479 39.37 -11.12 29.48
CA VAL A 479 38.64 -11.24 30.75
C VAL A 479 37.92 -9.92 31.05
N GLN A 480 36.73 -10.03 31.63
CA GLN A 480 35.89 -8.93 32.07
C GLN A 480 36.71 -7.94 32.94
N GLY A 481 36.75 -6.67 32.55
CA GLY A 481 37.29 -5.60 33.40
C GLY A 481 38.81 -5.35 33.33
N THR A 482 39.60 -6.13 32.58
CA THR A 482 41.02 -5.81 32.39
C THR A 482 41.21 -4.88 31.19
N ALA A 483 41.41 -3.59 31.46
CA ALA A 483 42.21 -2.77 30.56
C ALA A 483 43.61 -3.40 30.45
N PHE A 484 44.30 -3.26 29.33
CA PHE A 484 45.75 -3.45 29.29
C PHE A 484 46.34 -2.76 30.51
N TYR A 485 46.77 -3.53 31.52
CA TYR A 485 47.66 -2.97 32.51
C TYR A 485 48.95 -2.74 31.75
N ARG A 486 49.16 -1.48 31.35
CA ARG A 486 50.42 -0.94 30.85
C ARG A 486 51.53 -1.35 31.83
N LYS A 487 52.18 -2.48 31.58
CA LYS A 487 53.55 -2.72 32.03
C LYS A 487 54.45 -3.28 30.95
N GLN A 488 53.92 -3.89 29.89
CA GLN A 488 54.75 -4.50 28.86
C GLN A 488 54.19 -4.25 27.46
N ARG A 489 55.02 -3.65 26.59
CA ARG A 489 54.78 -3.55 25.13
C ARG A 489 54.93 -4.94 24.52
N GLY A 490 54.33 -5.21 23.37
CA GLY A 490 54.55 -6.49 22.71
C GLY A 490 54.12 -6.58 21.26
N ILE A 491 54.78 -7.45 20.50
CA ILE A 491 54.54 -7.72 19.07
C ILE A 491 53.58 -8.92 18.97
N LEU A 492 52.58 -8.86 18.08
CA LEU A 492 51.71 -10.00 17.80
C LEU A 492 52.53 -11.18 17.28
N ILE A 493 52.24 -12.38 17.77
CA ILE A 493 52.88 -13.60 17.29
C ILE A 493 51.99 -14.18 16.19
N GLU A 494 52.49 -14.24 14.97
CA GLU A 494 51.82 -14.98 13.89
C GLU A 494 51.76 -16.47 14.27
N PRO A 495 50.64 -17.16 13.97
CA PRO A 495 50.58 -18.59 14.20
C PRO A 495 51.70 -19.25 13.39
N VAL A 496 52.60 -19.95 14.09
CA VAL A 496 53.59 -20.80 13.43
C VAL A 496 52.80 -21.81 12.62
N GLU A 497 52.97 -21.80 11.29
CA GLU A 497 52.49 -22.88 10.43
C GLU A 497 53.00 -24.18 11.03
N VAL A 498 52.10 -24.99 11.57
CA VAL A 498 52.40 -26.37 11.89
C VAL A 498 52.64 -27.01 10.54
N MET A 499 53.91 -27.10 10.14
CA MET A 499 54.32 -28.03 9.09
C MET A 499 53.79 -29.40 9.53
N GLU A 500 52.77 -29.88 8.83
CA GLU A 500 52.45 -31.30 8.81
C GLU A 500 53.74 -32.01 8.37
N ILE A 501 54.36 -32.72 9.31
CA ILE A 501 55.43 -33.66 9.01
C ILE A 501 54.71 -34.92 8.54
N ASP A 502 54.77 -35.13 7.22
CA ASP A 502 54.50 -36.31 6.39
C ASP A 502 53.35 -37.28 6.76
#